data_AF-A0A6B2G2M8-F1
#
_entry.id   AF-A0A6B2G2M8-F1
#
_cell.length_a   1.000
_cell.length_b   1.000
_cell.length_c   1.000
_cell.angle_alpha   90.00
_cell.angle_beta   90.00
_cell.angle_gamma   90.00
#
_symmetry.space_group_name_H-M   'P 1'
#
loop_
_entity.id
_entity.type
_entity.pdbx_description
1 polymer ?
#
loop_
_entity_poly.entity_id
_entity_poly.type
_entity_poly.pdbx_seq_one_letter_code
_entity_poly.pdbx_strand_id
1 'polypeptide(L)'
;YYNKYIQGCIANMGQKKKLKKKFVVKKSANKLYQSEILVEIEGVSEDKFKNISFEFASTDDPGVFTVTGKLSGIKMDSFNLDFKHLLQLQFNNVPITKICDTVKVRVNLLIHFLNKQFHL
;
A
#
# COMPACT_ATOMS: atom_id res chain seq x y z
N TYR A 1 -13.07 3.84 -21.32
CA TYR A 1 -11.61 3.76 -21.49
C TYR A 1 -10.87 3.41 -20.20
N TYR A 2 -11.07 4.16 -19.11
CA TYR A 2 -10.46 3.90 -17.80
C TYR A 2 -10.70 2.48 -17.23
N ASN A 3 -11.94 1.97 -17.29
CA ASN A 3 -12.27 0.60 -16.87
C ASN A 3 -11.53 -0.50 -17.66
N LYS A 4 -11.23 -0.26 -18.95
CA LYS A 4 -10.49 -1.21 -19.79
C LYS A 4 -9.00 -1.25 -19.42
N TYR A 5 -8.44 -0.11 -19.01
CA TYR A 5 -7.06 -0.02 -18.50
C TYR A 5 -6.93 -0.75 -17.15
N ILE A 6 -7.85 -0.49 -16.21
CA ILE A 6 -7.88 -1.20 -14.92
C ILE A 6 -7.98 -2.72 -15.12
N GLN A 7 -8.88 -3.18 -16.00
CA GLN A 7 -9.02 -4.59 -16.31
C GLN A 7 -7.74 -5.22 -16.87
N GLY A 8 -7.02 -4.51 -17.76
CA GLY A 8 -5.72 -4.98 -18.26
C GLY A 8 -4.67 -5.12 -17.16
N CYS A 9 -4.59 -4.14 -16.25
CA CYS A 9 -3.65 -4.17 -15.12
C CYS A 9 -3.96 -5.34 -14.16
N ILE A 10 -5.24 -5.55 -13.80
CA ILE A 10 -5.64 -6.64 -12.90
C ILE A 10 -5.45 -8.01 -13.55
N ALA A 11 -5.78 -8.15 -14.84
CA ALA A 11 -5.59 -9.41 -15.55
C ALA A 11 -4.11 -9.85 -15.56
N ASN A 12 -3.19 -8.89 -15.72
CA ASN A 12 -1.75 -9.12 -15.62
C ASN A 12 -1.29 -9.52 -14.21
N MET A 13 -1.96 -9.03 -13.16
CA MET A 13 -1.73 -9.46 -11.78
C MET A 13 -2.17 -10.90 -11.53
N GLY A 14 -3.30 -11.32 -12.11
CA GLY A 14 -3.84 -12.68 -11.97
C GLY A 14 -2.99 -13.75 -12.67
N GLN A 15 -2.41 -13.44 -13.84
CA GLN A 15 -1.67 -14.43 -14.64
C GLN A 15 -0.26 -14.74 -14.09
N LYS A 16 0.39 -13.80 -13.38
CA LYS A 16 1.73 -14.00 -12.80
C LYS A 16 1.75 -14.84 -11.51
N LYS A 17 0.59 -15.29 -11.01
CA LYS A 17 0.46 -16.08 -9.75
C LYS A 17 0.96 -17.51 -9.81
N LYS A 18 1.37 -18.05 -10.96
CA LYS A 18 1.72 -19.47 -11.09
C LYS A 18 2.96 -19.95 -10.31
N LEU A 19 3.75 -19.09 -9.63
CA LEU A 19 5.00 -19.57 -9.00
C LEU A 19 5.56 -18.90 -7.73
N LYS A 20 4.91 -17.95 -7.04
CA LYS A 20 5.60 -17.24 -5.94
C LYS A 20 4.86 -17.25 -4.60
N LYS A 21 5.53 -17.82 -3.58
CA LYS A 21 5.25 -17.70 -2.12
C LYS A 21 4.68 -16.32 -1.81
N LYS A 22 3.65 -16.24 -0.93
CA LYS A 22 3.07 -14.99 -0.39
C LYS A 22 4.18 -13.95 -0.21
N PHE A 23 4.25 -12.98 -1.12
CA PHE A 23 5.34 -12.01 -1.15
C PHE A 23 4.96 -10.90 -0.17
N VAL A 24 5.73 -10.80 0.91
CA VAL A 24 5.49 -9.80 1.97
C VAL A 24 6.65 -8.82 1.98
N VAL A 25 6.32 -7.54 1.88
CA VAL A 25 7.28 -6.43 1.88
C VAL A 25 7.14 -5.66 3.18
N LYS A 26 8.20 -5.66 3.99
CA LYS A 26 8.25 -4.88 5.23
C LYS A 26 8.96 -3.55 5.01
N LYS A 27 8.36 -2.45 5.44
CA LYS A 27 8.97 -1.11 5.47
C LYS A 27 8.68 -0.44 6.80
N SER A 28 9.67 0.25 7.37
CA SER A 28 9.43 1.09 8.55
C SER A 28 8.64 2.34 8.17
N ALA A 29 7.83 2.88 9.09
CA ALA A 29 7.14 4.14 8.89
C ALA A 29 8.13 5.25 8.56
N ASN A 30 9.28 5.29 9.23
CA ASN A 30 10.35 6.24 8.96
C ASN A 30 10.84 6.18 7.50
N LYS A 31 11.00 4.98 6.92
CA LYS A 31 11.40 4.84 5.51
C LYS A 31 10.32 5.31 4.54
N LEU A 32 9.05 5.05 4.86
CA LEU A 32 7.93 5.54 4.05
C LEU A 32 7.81 7.06 4.11
N TYR A 33 8.08 7.66 5.28
CA TYR A 33 8.11 9.11 5.48
C TYR A 33 9.25 9.76 4.69
N GLN A 34 10.47 9.22 4.79
CA GLN A 34 11.63 9.67 4.00
C GLN A 34 11.43 9.53 2.49
N SER A 35 10.63 8.54 2.06
CA SER A 35 10.29 8.34 0.64
C SER A 35 9.10 9.21 0.20
N GLU A 36 8.61 10.10 1.07
CA GLU A 36 7.43 10.96 0.89
C GLU A 36 6.10 10.23 0.63
N ILE A 37 6.10 8.89 0.70
CA ILE A 37 4.90 8.07 0.55
C ILE A 37 3.98 8.31 1.76
N LEU A 38 4.55 8.31 2.96
CA LEU A 38 3.85 8.62 4.21
C LEU A 38 3.92 10.13 4.45
N VAL A 39 2.78 10.75 4.68
CA VAL A 39 2.67 12.17 5.03
C VAL A 39 2.69 12.33 6.54
N GLU A 40 1.79 11.66 7.25
CA GLU A 40 1.73 11.70 8.71
C GLU A 40 0.90 10.53 9.24
N ILE A 41 1.02 10.26 10.55
CA ILE A 41 0.18 9.30 11.25
C ILE A 41 -0.52 10.05 12.40
N GLU A 42 -1.84 10.10 12.33
CA GLU A 42 -2.70 10.75 13.32
C GLU A 42 -2.51 10.09 14.70
N GLY A 43 -2.22 10.90 15.71
CA GLY A 43 -1.97 10.43 17.08
C GLY A 43 -0.56 9.85 17.33
N VAL A 44 0.34 9.90 16.35
CA VAL A 44 1.70 9.36 16.48
C VAL A 44 2.75 10.40 16.10
N SER A 45 3.60 10.77 17.06
CA SER A 45 4.76 11.65 16.83
C SER A 45 5.82 10.99 15.95
N GLU A 46 6.52 11.78 15.14
CA GLU A 46 7.57 11.32 14.22
C GLU A 46 8.67 10.49 14.93
N ASP A 47 9.00 10.82 16.19
CA ASP A 47 9.96 10.06 17.01
C ASP A 47 9.59 8.58 17.18
N LYS A 48 8.30 8.25 17.09
CA LYS A 48 7.76 6.89 17.21
C LYS A 48 7.78 6.15 15.88
N PHE A 49 8.02 6.82 14.74
CA PHE A 49 8.06 6.17 13.42
C PHE A 49 9.15 5.11 13.30
N LYS A 50 10.24 5.25 14.08
CA LYS A 50 11.31 4.24 14.17
C LYS A 50 10.85 2.90 14.73
N ASN A 51 9.82 2.92 15.57
CA ASN A 51 9.24 1.73 16.20
C ASN A 51 8.08 1.14 15.38
N ILE A 52 7.62 1.83 14.33
CA ILE A 52 6.49 1.40 13.51
C ILE A 52 7.00 0.82 12.20
N SER A 53 6.42 -0.32 11.81
CA SER A 53 6.65 -0.94 10.51
C SER A 53 5.35 -1.40 9.88
N PHE A 54 5.26 -1.31 8.57
CA PHE A 54 4.15 -1.78 7.77
C PHE A 54 4.59 -2.97 6.93
N GLU A 55 3.79 -4.02 6.92
CA GLU A 55 3.97 -5.21 6.09
C GLU A 55 2.90 -5.22 5.02
N PHE A 56 3.31 -5.11 3.76
CA PHE A 56 2.44 -5.18 2.58
C PHE A 56 2.51 -6.60 2.04
N ALA A 57 1.37 -7.28 1.91
CA ALA A 57 1.27 -8.63 1.40
C ALA A 57 0.27 -8.67 0.23
N SER A 58 0.59 -9.42 -0.82
CA SER A 58 -0.39 -9.72 -1.87
C SER A 58 -1.41 -10.74 -1.38
N THR A 59 -2.67 -10.58 -1.80
CA THR A 59 -3.75 -11.52 -1.47
C THR A 59 -4.10 -12.43 -2.65
N ASP A 60 -5.00 -13.39 -2.42
CA ASP A 60 -5.55 -14.27 -3.44
C ASP A 60 -6.41 -13.52 -4.46
N ASP A 61 -6.91 -12.32 -4.13
CA ASP A 61 -7.61 -11.45 -5.06
C ASP A 61 -6.63 -10.50 -5.79
N PRO A 62 -6.59 -10.51 -7.13
CA PRO A 62 -5.68 -9.66 -7.89
C PRO A 62 -6.06 -8.18 -7.75
N GLY A 63 -5.10 -7.38 -7.26
CA GLY A 63 -5.30 -5.96 -6.98
C GLY A 63 -5.63 -5.64 -5.53
N VAL A 64 -5.87 -6.65 -4.68
CA VAL A 64 -6.05 -6.44 -3.24
C VAL A 64 -4.78 -6.81 -2.49
N PHE A 65 -4.35 -5.89 -1.63
CA PHE A 65 -3.16 -6.02 -0.79
C PHE A 65 -3.55 -5.94 0.68
N THR A 66 -3.05 -6.86 1.51
CA THR A 66 -3.18 -6.73 2.96
C THR A 66 -2.02 -5.93 3.48
N VAL A 67 -2.29 -4.89 4.25
CA VAL A 67 -1.27 -4.08 4.91
C VAL A 67 -1.44 -4.23 6.41
N THR A 68 -0.38 -4.71 7.08
CA THR A 68 -0.36 -4.92 8.52
C THR A 68 0.60 -3.95 9.18
N GLY A 69 0.09 -3.13 10.09
CA GLY A 69 0.89 -2.29 10.99
C GLY A 69 1.45 -3.11 12.14
N LYS A 70 2.75 -2.95 12.40
CA LYS A 70 3.48 -3.52 13.52
C LYS A 70 4.19 -2.44 14.31
N LEU A 71 3.90 -2.35 15.60
CA LEU A 71 4.63 -1.50 16.54
C LEU A 71 5.57 -2.39 17.36
N SER A 72 6.88 -2.18 17.26
CA SER A 72 7.90 -2.95 17.99
C SER A 72 7.77 -4.47 17.83
N GLY A 73 7.32 -4.93 16.64
CA GLY A 73 7.11 -6.35 16.34
C GLY A 73 5.72 -6.89 16.69
N ILE A 74 4.92 -6.15 17.46
CA ILE A 74 3.54 -6.49 17.79
C ILE A 74 2.64 -6.06 16.64
N LYS A 75 1.86 -6.97 16.07
CA LYS A 75 0.82 -6.65 15.08
C LYS A 75 -0.28 -5.86 15.76
N MET A 76 -0.56 -4.65 15.28
CA MET A 76 -1.66 -3.81 15.76
C MET A 76 -2.87 -4.03 14.88
N ASP A 77 -2.81 -3.52 13.65
CA ASP A 77 -3.93 -3.54 12.72
C ASP A 77 -3.55 -4.14 11.38
N SER A 78 -4.52 -4.80 10.74
CA SER A 78 -4.41 -5.23 9.35
C SER A 78 -5.62 -4.74 8.57
N PHE A 79 -5.38 -4.17 7.41
CA PHE A 79 -6.42 -3.69 6.51
C PHE A 79 -6.17 -4.15 5.09
N ASN A 80 -7.24 -4.26 4.31
CA ASN A 80 -7.16 -4.56 2.90
C ASN A 80 -7.22 -3.28 2.08
N LEU A 81 -6.25 -3.12 1.21
CA LEU A 81 -6.11 -2.02 0.28
C LEU A 81 -6.45 -2.51 -1.12
N ASP A 82 -7.46 -1.88 -1.74
CA ASP A 82 -7.82 -2.13 -3.13
C ASP A 82 -7.05 -1.17 -4.05
N PHE A 83 -6.21 -1.74 -4.92
CA PHE A 83 -5.46 -0.99 -5.91
C PHE A 83 -6.35 -0.26 -6.91
N LYS A 84 -7.53 -0.79 -7.24
CA LYS A 84 -8.51 -0.09 -8.10
C LYS A 84 -8.99 1.19 -7.44
N HIS A 85 -9.22 1.16 -6.13
CA HIS A 85 -9.61 2.34 -5.37
C HIS A 85 -8.50 3.39 -5.37
N LEU A 86 -7.23 2.99 -5.21
CA LEU A 86 -6.10 3.92 -5.35
C LEU A 86 -6.03 4.56 -6.72
N LEU A 87 -6.18 3.78 -7.80
CA LEU A 87 -6.21 4.30 -9.16
C LEU A 87 -7.37 5.29 -9.34
N GLN A 88 -8.53 5.06 -8.71
CA GLN A 88 -9.68 5.96 -8.78
C GLN A 88 -9.39 7.29 -8.09
N LEU A 89 -8.77 7.25 -6.91
CA LEU A 89 -8.31 8.44 -6.21
C LEU A 89 -7.32 9.24 -7.06
N GLN A 90 -6.38 8.57 -7.71
CA GLN A 90 -5.45 9.21 -8.65
C GLN A 90 -6.19 9.85 -9.83
N PHE A 91 -7.15 9.15 -10.44
CA PHE A 91 -7.94 9.67 -11.56
C PHE A 91 -8.76 10.90 -11.15
N ASN A 92 -9.30 10.90 -9.93
CA ASN A 92 -10.03 12.02 -9.35
C ASN A 92 -9.10 13.16 -8.89
N ASN A 93 -7.80 13.08 -9.17
CA ASN A 93 -6.77 14.03 -8.76
C ASN A 93 -6.72 14.25 -7.23
N VAL A 94 -6.98 13.19 -6.45
CA VAL A 94 -6.82 13.20 -4.99
C VAL A 94 -5.37 12.86 -4.66
N PRO A 95 -4.54 13.83 -4.21
CA PRO A 95 -3.11 13.61 -4.03
C PRO A 95 -2.76 12.85 -2.76
N ILE A 96 -3.60 12.96 -1.73
CA ILE A 96 -3.39 12.40 -0.39
C ILE A 96 -4.65 11.67 0.03
N THR A 97 -4.49 10.48 0.59
CA THR A 97 -5.59 9.71 1.17
C THR A 97 -5.26 9.23 2.57
N LYS A 98 -6.29 9.03 3.39
CA LYS A 98 -6.16 8.35 4.68
C LYS A 98 -6.30 6.86 4.48
N ILE A 99 -5.36 6.13 5.04
CA ILE A 99 -5.34 4.69 5.09
C ILE A 99 -5.47 4.29 6.56
N CYS A 100 -6.28 3.28 6.86
CA CYS A 100 -6.48 2.83 8.25
C CYS A 100 -7.02 3.93 9.17
N ASP A 101 -7.76 4.89 8.61
CA ASP A 101 -8.35 6.09 9.26
C ASP A 101 -7.38 7.04 9.98
N THR A 102 -6.10 6.66 10.08
CA THR A 102 -5.08 7.35 10.88
C THR A 102 -3.81 7.65 10.08
N VAL A 103 -3.53 6.95 8.98
CA VAL A 103 -2.27 7.08 8.23
C VAL A 103 -2.50 7.87 6.95
N LYS A 104 -1.99 9.11 6.86
CA LYS A 104 -2.06 9.89 5.62
C LYS A 104 -0.91 9.54 4.69
N VAL A 105 -1.22 9.23 3.43
CA VAL A 105 -0.22 8.88 2.41
C VAL A 105 -0.47 9.60 1.10
N ARG A 106 0.58 9.74 0.28
CA ARG A 106 0.46 10.22 -1.10
C ARG A 106 0.04 9.10 -2.04
N VAL A 107 -1.08 9.30 -2.75
CA VAL A 107 -1.69 8.30 -3.62
C VAL A 107 -0.74 7.89 -4.74
N ASN A 108 -0.18 8.84 -5.48
CA ASN A 108 0.71 8.57 -6.61
C ASN A 108 1.97 7.80 -6.21
N LEU A 109 2.60 8.18 -5.09
CA LEU A 109 3.81 7.53 -4.61
C LEU A 109 3.53 6.13 -4.06
N LEU A 110 2.38 5.94 -3.40
CA LEU A 110 1.97 4.62 -2.95
C LEU A 110 1.71 3.68 -4.13
N ILE A 111 1.04 4.14 -5.18
CA ILE A 111 0.84 3.38 -6.42
C ILE A 111 2.18 3.00 -7.03
N HIS A 112 3.11 3.96 -7.15
CA HIS A 112 4.45 3.70 -7.67
C HIS A 112 5.21 2.68 -6.81
N PHE A 113 5.14 2.79 -5.48
CA PHE A 113 5.74 1.86 -4.54
C PHE A 113 5.20 0.43 -4.72
N LEU A 114 3.88 0.28 -4.78
CA LEU A 114 3.23 -1.03 -4.99
C LEU A 114 3.63 -1.62 -6.34
N ASN A 115 3.63 -0.82 -7.41
CA ASN A 115 4.06 -1.27 -8.75
C ASN A 115 5.50 -1.77 -8.73
N LYS A 116 6.40 -1.02 -8.09
CA LYS A 116 7.82 -1.37 -7.99
C LYS A 116 8.07 -2.60 -7.14
N GLN A 117 7.36 -2.75 -6.03
CA GLN A 117 7.58 -3.85 -5.09
C GLN A 117 6.94 -5.16 -5.54
N PHE A 118 5.75 -5.10 -6.13
CA PHE A 118 5.00 -6.29 -6.57
C PHE A 118 5.14 -6.58 -8.06
N HIS A 119 5.98 -5.81 -8.78
CA HIS A 119 6.24 -5.94 -10.21
C HIS A 119 4.95 -6.00 -11.04
N LEU A 120 4.04 -5.09 -10.72
CA LEU A 120 2.76 -4.89 -11.41
C LEU A 120 2.99 -4.46 -12.86
#